data_AF-A0A816U605-F1
#
_entry.id   AF-A0A816U605-F1
#
_cell.length_a   1.000
_cell.length_b   1.000
_cell.length_c   1.000
_cell.angle_alpha   90.00
_cell.angle_beta   90.00
_cell.angle_gamma   90.00
#
_symmetry.space_group_name_H-M   'P 1'
#
loop_
_entity.id
_entity.type
_entity.pdbx_description
1 polymer ?
#
loop_
_entity_poly.entity_id
_entity_poly.type
_entity_poly.pdbx_seq_one_letter_code
_entity_poly.pdbx_strand_id
1 'polypeptide(L)'
;LIIYLSIDPVLNLFSRYQRMNSSFDRFNLVNTYGAFGSVGKIRDEVIITGCNKSTVEQCSHDNAWLEYEFSCKPGKIDKTPCFSAPYHRRLTWQLWFAAMQNLQYNPWLIHLMVHLLASDQYSPVKVVLSVGGNPFPDAPPRFIKADLYRYKFTSLGSGDKNWWTRTYQQSYAPIFELKSPQLKSVLRQMGWKMPKVPMRS
;
A
#
# COMPACT_ATOMS: atom_id res chain seq x y z
N LEU A 1 -23.62 27.81 23.54
CA LEU A 1 -22.51 28.47 22.81
C LEU A 1 -21.76 27.49 21.90
N ILE A 2 -21.07 26.47 22.43
CA ILE A 2 -20.29 25.51 21.61
C ILE A 2 -21.17 24.74 20.60
N ILE A 3 -22.37 24.31 21.01
CA ILE A 3 -23.34 23.63 20.12
C ILE A 3 -23.72 24.52 18.93
N TYR A 4 -23.94 25.82 19.17
CA TYR A 4 -24.27 26.79 18.12
C TYR A 4 -23.07 27.03 17.19
N LEU A 5 -21.87 27.21 17.74
CA LEU A 5 -20.64 27.40 16.96
C LEU A 5 -20.20 26.13 16.19
N SER A 6 -20.76 24.97 16.53
CA SER A 6 -20.50 23.70 15.84
C SER A 6 -21.40 23.48 14.62
N ILE A 7 -22.42 24.31 14.40
CA ILE A 7 -23.32 24.20 13.23
C ILE A 7 -22.53 24.40 11.93
N ASP A 8 -21.73 25.46 11.84
CA ASP A 8 -20.98 25.78 10.61
C ASP A 8 -19.90 24.74 10.26
N PRO A 9 -19.10 24.23 11.22
CA PRO A 9 -18.21 23.08 10.99
C PRO A 9 -18.94 21.82 10.53
N VAL A 10 -20.11 21.51 11.10
CA VAL A 10 -20.91 20.34 10.73
C VAL A 10 -21.50 20.50 9.33
N LEU A 11 -22.04 21.67 8.99
CA LEU A 11 -22.51 21.97 7.63
C LEU A 11 -21.35 21.91 6.62
N ASN A 12 -20.16 22.36 7.00
CA ASN A 12 -18.96 22.25 6.19
C ASN A 12 -18.53 20.79 5.96
N LEU A 13 -18.67 19.89 6.95
CA LEU A 13 -18.41 18.45 6.81
C LEU A 13 -19.33 17.78 5.77
N PHE A 14 -20.59 18.20 5.67
CA PHE A 14 -21.53 17.67 4.68
C PHE A 14 -21.51 18.41 3.33
N SER A 15 -20.74 19.49 3.21
CA SER A 15 -20.57 20.24 1.97
C SER A 15 -19.75 19.45 0.93
N ARG A 16 -20.09 19.62 -0.36
CA ARG A 16 -19.30 19.11 -1.48
C ARG A 16 -17.92 19.80 -1.62
N TYR A 17 -17.79 21.00 -1.05
CA TYR A 17 -16.58 21.81 -1.05
C TYR A 17 -16.17 22.07 0.39
N GLN A 18 -15.53 21.09 1.03
CA GLN A 18 -15.12 21.22 2.42
C GLN A 18 -13.98 22.24 2.54
N ARG A 19 -14.19 23.28 3.36
CA ARG A 19 -13.13 24.20 3.78
C ARG A 19 -12.33 23.55 4.90
N MET A 20 -11.03 23.40 4.69
CA MET A 20 -10.11 22.81 5.66
C MET A 20 -9.21 23.87 6.28
N ASN A 21 -8.69 23.57 7.48
CA ASN A 21 -7.82 24.46 8.25
C ASN A 21 -8.43 25.86 8.39
N SER A 22 -9.74 25.91 8.59
CA SER A 22 -10.54 27.13 8.62
C SER A 22 -11.16 27.27 10.01
N SER A 23 -11.09 28.49 10.53
CA SER A 23 -11.80 28.89 11.73
C SER A 23 -13.17 29.44 11.35
N PHE A 24 -14.20 29.00 12.06
CA PHE A 24 -15.59 29.41 11.82
C PHE A 24 -16.07 30.45 12.85
N ASP A 25 -15.20 30.86 13.78
CA ASP A 25 -15.53 31.86 14.78
C ASP A 25 -14.34 32.80 15.07
N ARG A 26 -14.64 34.02 15.53
CA ARG A 26 -13.64 35.07 15.77
C ARG A 26 -12.62 34.70 16.84
N PHE A 27 -12.90 33.72 17.70
CA PHE A 27 -12.04 33.27 18.79
C PHE A 27 -11.32 31.95 18.49
N ASN A 28 -11.50 31.38 17.28
CA ASN A 28 -10.96 30.08 16.87
C ASN A 28 -11.32 28.94 17.83
N LEU A 29 -12.50 28.98 18.44
CA LEU A 29 -12.99 27.96 19.36
C LEU A 29 -13.45 26.69 18.63
N VAL A 30 -13.89 26.79 17.37
CA VAL A 30 -14.33 25.67 16.55
C VAL A 30 -13.69 25.78 15.16
N ASN A 31 -12.83 24.82 14.86
CA ASN A 31 -12.05 24.79 13.63
C ASN A 31 -12.25 23.46 12.92
N THR A 32 -12.15 23.46 11.59
CA THR A 32 -11.97 22.23 10.83
C THR A 32 -10.49 22.04 10.55
N TYR A 33 -9.94 20.90 10.96
CA TYR A 33 -8.60 20.49 10.60
C TYR A 33 -8.68 19.23 9.74
N GLY A 34 -7.99 19.24 8.62
CA GLY A 34 -7.76 18.02 7.88
C GLY A 34 -6.86 18.26 6.68
N ALA A 35 -6.34 17.14 6.16
CA ALA A 35 -5.30 17.15 5.15
C ALA A 35 -5.82 17.16 3.70
N PHE A 36 -7.08 16.77 3.45
CA PHE A 36 -7.66 16.64 2.11
C PHE A 36 -9.14 17.08 2.04
N GLY A 37 -9.43 18.16 1.29
CA GLY A 37 -10.78 18.75 1.20
C GLY A 37 -11.71 18.04 0.23
N SER A 38 -11.20 17.06 -0.50
CA SER A 38 -11.98 16.12 -1.31
C SER A 38 -11.25 14.78 -1.38
N VAL A 39 -12.01 13.68 -1.50
CA VAL A 39 -11.46 12.33 -1.66
C VAL A 39 -11.32 12.04 -3.15
N GLY A 40 -10.09 11.77 -3.60
CA GLY A 40 -9.82 11.37 -4.98
C GLY A 40 -10.54 10.06 -5.33
N LYS A 41 -11.21 10.03 -6.49
CA LYS A 41 -11.89 8.84 -7.02
C LYS A 41 -10.96 7.87 -7.77
N ILE A 42 -9.74 8.34 -8.07
CA ILE A 42 -8.68 7.59 -8.74
C ILE A 42 -7.53 7.46 -7.75
N ARG A 43 -6.95 6.27 -7.66
CA ARG A 43 -5.90 5.97 -6.70
C ARG A 43 -4.85 5.06 -7.33
N ASP A 44 -3.63 5.58 -7.46
CA ASP A 44 -2.50 4.75 -7.88
C ASP A 44 -1.96 3.99 -6.66
N GLU A 45 -1.61 2.73 -6.85
CA GLU A 45 -1.23 1.81 -5.79
C GLU A 45 -0.06 0.93 -6.22
N VAL A 46 0.95 0.85 -5.37
CA VAL A 46 2.02 -0.12 -5.51
C VAL A 46 1.53 -1.49 -5.01
N ILE A 47 1.63 -2.50 -5.86
CA ILE A 47 1.28 -3.89 -5.56
C ILE A 47 2.55 -4.71 -5.56
N ILE A 48 2.88 -5.29 -4.41
CA ILE A 48 4.06 -6.15 -4.25
C ILE A 48 3.63 -7.58 -4.53
N THR A 49 4.33 -8.27 -5.42
CA THR A 49 4.07 -9.66 -5.76
C THR A 49 5.31 -10.52 -5.53
N GLY A 50 5.11 -11.74 -5.07
CA GLY A 50 6.15 -12.77 -4.98
C GLY A 50 5.86 -13.94 -5.92
N CYS A 51 6.89 -14.70 -6.25
CA CYS A 51 6.78 -15.95 -7.00
C CYS A 51 7.81 -16.97 -6.48
N ASN A 52 7.42 -18.25 -6.41
CA ASN A 52 8.26 -19.35 -5.93
C ASN A 52 8.74 -20.32 -7.03
N LYS A 53 8.46 -20.03 -8.31
CA LYS A 53 8.91 -20.84 -9.45
C LYS A 53 10.43 -20.76 -9.64
N SER A 54 10.97 -21.65 -10.47
CA SER A 54 12.42 -21.77 -10.66
C SER A 54 13.01 -20.63 -11.48
N THR A 55 12.24 -20.09 -12.44
CA THR A 55 12.66 -18.98 -13.30
C THR A 55 11.58 -17.90 -13.38
N VAL A 56 11.97 -16.70 -13.81
CA VAL A 56 11.06 -15.55 -13.96
C VAL A 56 10.05 -15.78 -15.09
N GLU A 57 10.44 -16.48 -16.14
CA GLU A 57 9.59 -16.82 -17.28
C GLU A 57 8.44 -17.73 -16.82
N GLN A 58 8.74 -18.74 -16.00
CA GLN A 58 7.73 -19.61 -15.41
C GLN A 58 6.76 -18.84 -14.52
N CYS A 59 7.25 -17.84 -13.76
CA CYS A 59 6.38 -16.98 -12.96
C CYS A 59 5.35 -16.23 -13.81
N SER A 60 5.76 -15.76 -14.98
CA SER A 60 4.91 -14.98 -15.89
C SER A 60 3.91 -15.85 -16.65
N HIS A 61 4.34 -17.01 -17.16
CA HIS A 61 3.46 -17.91 -17.93
C HIS A 61 2.38 -18.57 -17.07
N ASP A 62 2.71 -18.99 -15.85
CA ASP A 62 1.78 -19.70 -14.97
C ASP A 62 0.86 -18.73 -14.17
N ASN A 63 0.95 -17.42 -14.40
CA ASN A 63 0.35 -16.39 -13.54
C ASN A 63 0.66 -16.63 -12.05
N ALA A 64 1.89 -17.06 -11.76
CA ALA A 64 2.31 -17.50 -10.42
C ALA A 64 2.77 -16.35 -9.52
N TRP A 65 2.58 -15.10 -9.95
CA TRP A 65 2.80 -13.91 -9.14
C TRP A 65 1.66 -13.73 -8.15
N LEU A 66 1.94 -13.96 -6.88
CA LEU A 66 0.97 -13.82 -5.79
C LEU A 66 1.15 -12.47 -5.08
N GLU A 67 0.04 -11.77 -4.90
CA GLU A 67 0.02 -10.43 -4.29
C GLU A 67 0.12 -10.50 -2.77
N TYR A 68 1.02 -9.68 -2.20
CA TYR A 68 1.00 -9.39 -0.77
C TYR A 68 -0.12 -8.42 -0.47
N GLU A 69 -1.02 -8.85 0.41
CA GLU A 69 -2.15 -8.03 0.82
C GLU A 69 -1.79 -7.25 2.09
N PHE A 70 -2.23 -5.99 2.13
CA PHE A 70 -2.06 -5.13 3.29
C PHE A 70 -3.43 -4.68 3.81
N SER A 71 -3.55 -4.59 5.13
CA SER A 71 -4.79 -4.15 5.78
C SER A 71 -5.18 -2.76 5.31
N CYS A 72 -6.47 -2.56 5.01
CA CYS A 72 -6.99 -1.22 4.71
C CYS A 72 -6.33 -0.50 3.52
N LYS A 73 -5.85 -1.27 2.54
CA LYS A 73 -5.32 -0.78 1.27
C LYS A 73 -6.04 -1.48 0.11
N PRO A 74 -6.34 -0.78 -1.01
CA PRO A 74 -6.78 -1.43 -2.24
C PRO A 74 -5.74 -2.44 -2.73
N GLY A 75 -6.22 -3.66 -2.99
CA GLY A 75 -5.46 -4.81 -3.47
C GLY A 75 -6.38 -5.63 -4.36
N LYS A 76 -6.89 -6.76 -3.87
CA LYS A 76 -7.97 -7.48 -4.58
C LYS A 76 -9.15 -6.57 -4.94
N ILE A 77 -9.67 -6.75 -6.16
CA ILE A 77 -10.73 -5.91 -6.74
C ILE A 77 -12.12 -6.14 -6.14
N ASP A 78 -12.34 -7.31 -5.57
CA ASP A 78 -13.56 -7.73 -4.87
C ASP A 78 -13.62 -7.25 -3.40
N LYS A 79 -12.53 -6.68 -2.90
CA LYS A 79 -12.40 -6.27 -1.50
C LYS A 79 -13.07 -4.92 -1.25
N THR A 80 -14.02 -4.91 -0.32
CA THR A 80 -14.68 -3.70 0.16
C THR A 80 -13.65 -2.70 0.73
N PRO A 81 -13.84 -1.38 0.51
CA PRO A 81 -13.09 -0.37 1.23
C PRO A 81 -13.23 -0.55 2.74
N CYS A 82 -12.14 -0.38 3.49
CA CYS A 82 -12.21 -0.45 4.94
C CYS A 82 -12.50 0.93 5.53
N PHE A 83 -13.07 0.95 6.74
CA PHE A 83 -13.05 2.12 7.59
C PHE A 83 -11.74 2.14 8.38
N SER A 84 -10.89 3.15 8.17
CA SER A 84 -9.55 3.23 8.79
C SER A 84 -9.48 4.08 10.06
N ALA A 85 -10.51 4.88 10.37
CA ALA A 85 -10.50 5.69 11.59
C ALA A 85 -10.81 4.85 12.84
N PRO A 86 -10.27 5.20 14.03
CA PRO A 86 -9.29 6.26 14.29
C PRO A 86 -7.83 5.86 14.00
N TYR A 87 -7.57 4.58 13.74
CA TYR A 87 -6.23 4.02 13.63
C TYR A 87 -5.60 4.19 12.24
N HIS A 88 -4.67 5.14 12.13
CA HIS A 88 -3.94 5.36 10.88
C HIS A 88 -2.88 4.28 10.66
N ARG A 89 -3.16 3.36 9.71
CA ARG A 89 -2.23 2.31 9.29
C ARG A 89 -1.03 2.93 8.56
N ARG A 90 0.03 3.25 9.31
CA ARG A 90 1.19 4.01 8.80
C ARG A 90 1.83 3.40 7.56
N LEU A 91 1.97 2.07 7.48
CA LEU A 91 2.60 1.45 6.31
C LEU A 91 1.77 1.64 5.03
N THR A 92 0.46 1.40 5.08
CA THR A 92 -0.38 1.56 3.90
C THR A 92 -0.52 3.01 3.47
N TRP A 93 -0.42 3.93 4.43
CA TRP A 93 -0.27 5.36 4.17
C TRP A 93 1.04 5.69 3.45
N GLN A 94 2.16 5.09 3.87
CA GLN A 94 3.45 5.26 3.19
C GLN A 94 3.45 4.65 1.78
N LEU A 95 2.85 3.48 1.59
CA LEU A 95 2.67 2.87 0.26
C LEU A 95 1.84 3.75 -0.67
N TRP A 96 0.81 4.42 -0.13
CA TRP A 96 0.00 5.35 -0.90
C TRP A 96 0.80 6.55 -1.42
N PHE A 97 1.65 7.15 -0.58
CA PHE A 97 2.54 8.22 -1.04
C PHE A 97 3.61 7.71 -2.01
N ALA A 98 4.17 6.53 -1.75
CA ALA A 98 5.14 5.93 -2.65
C ALA A 98 4.57 5.75 -4.06
N ALA A 99 3.29 5.39 -4.19
CA ALA A 99 2.62 5.26 -5.49
C ALA A 99 2.52 6.56 -6.30
N MET A 100 2.61 7.73 -5.64
CA MET A 100 2.62 9.05 -6.30
C MET A 100 4.00 9.49 -6.77
N GLN A 101 5.05 8.78 -6.32
CA GLN A 101 6.44 9.07 -6.58
C GLN A 101 7.09 7.88 -7.27
N ASN A 102 8.40 7.94 -7.47
CA ASN A 102 9.18 6.82 -7.97
C ASN A 102 9.93 6.10 -6.83
N LEU A 103 10.50 4.94 -7.17
CA LEU A 103 11.26 4.11 -6.23
C LEU A 103 12.49 4.81 -5.65
N GLN A 104 13.11 5.75 -6.37
CA GLN A 104 14.32 6.46 -5.92
C GLN A 104 14.03 7.35 -4.70
N TYR A 105 12.83 7.95 -4.63
CA TYR A 105 12.37 8.72 -3.48
C TYR A 105 11.85 7.84 -2.33
N ASN A 106 11.55 6.56 -2.62
CA ASN A 106 10.97 5.62 -1.67
C ASN A 106 11.79 4.34 -1.53
N PRO A 107 13.11 4.42 -1.27
CA PRO A 107 13.98 3.25 -1.29
C PRO A 107 13.69 2.30 -0.12
N TRP A 108 13.03 2.78 0.94
CA TRP A 108 12.53 1.96 2.04
C TRP A 108 11.66 0.79 1.55
N LEU A 109 11.01 0.94 0.38
CA LEU A 109 10.21 -0.13 -0.23
C LEU A 109 11.10 -1.31 -0.64
N ILE A 110 12.30 -1.06 -1.15
CA ILE A 110 13.27 -2.10 -1.46
C ILE A 110 13.61 -2.87 -0.18
N HIS A 111 13.89 -2.15 0.91
CA HIS A 111 14.16 -2.79 2.20
C HIS A 111 12.97 -3.68 2.64
N LEU A 112 11.74 -3.17 2.58
CA LEU A 112 10.54 -3.97 2.85
C LEU A 112 10.47 -5.23 1.96
N MET A 113 10.70 -5.09 0.66
CA MET A 113 10.68 -6.21 -0.29
C MET A 113 11.74 -7.27 0.02
N VAL A 114 12.94 -6.88 0.46
CA VAL A 114 13.99 -7.84 0.85
C VAL A 114 13.58 -8.63 2.10
N HIS A 115 12.95 -7.97 3.08
CA HIS A 115 12.43 -8.65 4.27
C HIS A 115 11.29 -9.62 3.93
N LEU A 116 10.40 -9.24 3.00
CA LEU A 116 9.38 -10.13 2.44
C LEU A 116 10.00 -11.34 1.72
N LEU A 117 11.04 -11.09 0.92
CA LEU A 117 11.76 -12.11 0.14
C LEU A 117 12.52 -13.10 1.03
N ALA A 118 13.05 -12.63 2.16
CA ALA A 118 13.72 -13.49 3.12
C ALA A 118 12.75 -14.28 4.03
N SER A 119 11.46 -13.91 4.06
CA SER A 119 10.45 -14.40 5.02
C SER A 119 11.01 -14.42 6.45
N ASP A 120 11.60 -13.31 6.86
CA ASP A 120 12.23 -13.18 8.18
C ASP A 120 11.14 -13.34 9.27
N GLN A 121 11.17 -14.49 9.95
CA GLN A 121 10.19 -14.89 10.95
C GLN A 121 10.14 -13.92 12.15
N TYR A 122 11.19 -13.13 12.36
CA TYR A 122 11.31 -12.15 13.44
C TYR A 122 11.11 -10.70 12.95
N SER A 123 10.83 -10.51 11.66
CA SER A 123 10.67 -9.18 11.09
C SER A 123 9.28 -8.59 11.38
N PRO A 124 9.17 -7.28 11.64
CA PRO A 124 7.90 -6.55 11.75
C PRO A 124 6.93 -6.79 10.57
N VAL A 125 7.47 -7.28 9.44
CA VAL A 125 6.74 -7.71 8.26
C VAL A 125 5.66 -8.76 8.55
N LYS A 126 5.88 -9.72 9.47
CA LYS A 126 4.84 -10.69 9.85
C LYS A 126 3.63 -10.01 10.49
N VAL A 127 3.85 -9.03 11.37
CA VAL A 127 2.78 -8.25 12.01
C VAL A 127 2.02 -7.44 10.97
N VAL A 128 2.74 -6.83 10.04
CA VAL A 128 2.15 -6.09 8.92
C VAL A 128 1.28 -6.97 8.02
N LEU A 129 1.74 -8.18 7.71
CA LEU A 129 1.03 -9.13 6.84
C LEU A 129 -0.06 -9.91 7.57
N SER A 130 -0.02 -10.04 8.90
CA SER A 130 -0.96 -10.84 9.70
C SER A 130 -2.43 -10.46 9.51
N VAL A 131 -2.69 -9.22 9.08
CA VAL A 131 -4.05 -8.70 8.85
C VAL A 131 -4.43 -8.69 7.36
N GLY A 132 -3.45 -8.73 6.46
CA GLY A 132 -3.68 -8.67 5.01
C GLY A 132 -3.63 -10.03 4.32
N GLY A 133 -2.73 -10.92 4.76
CA GLY A 133 -2.49 -12.23 4.20
C GLY A 133 -1.09 -12.33 3.59
N ASN A 134 -0.30 -13.28 4.08
CA ASN A 134 0.95 -13.69 3.43
C ASN A 134 0.63 -14.83 2.44
N PRO A 135 0.82 -14.64 1.12
CA PRO A 135 0.60 -15.71 0.14
C PRO A 135 1.63 -16.84 0.20
N PHE A 136 2.70 -16.68 0.99
CA PHE A 136 3.81 -17.62 1.14
C PHE A 136 3.96 -18.08 2.60
N PRO A 137 3.00 -18.87 3.14
CA PRO A 137 3.03 -19.30 4.54
C PRO A 137 4.16 -20.31 4.84
N ASP A 138 4.42 -21.22 3.89
CA ASP A 138 5.33 -22.35 4.12
C ASP A 138 6.78 -22.05 3.74
N ALA A 139 6.99 -21.33 2.65
CA ALA A 139 8.33 -21.03 2.13
C ALA A 139 8.38 -19.63 1.49
N PRO A 140 9.46 -18.84 1.70
CA PRO A 140 9.64 -17.56 1.07
C PRO A 140 9.54 -17.64 -0.46
N PRO A 141 9.06 -16.59 -1.14
CA PRO A 141 9.15 -16.52 -2.59
C PRO A 141 10.62 -16.47 -3.01
N ARG A 142 10.89 -16.95 -4.23
CA ARG A 142 12.22 -16.87 -4.86
C ARG A 142 12.46 -15.50 -5.50
N PHE A 143 11.42 -14.96 -6.09
CA PHE A 143 11.43 -13.68 -6.77
C PHE A 143 10.38 -12.76 -6.16
N ILE A 144 10.69 -11.47 -6.08
CA ILE A 144 9.73 -10.43 -5.67
C ILE A 144 9.82 -9.24 -6.61
N LYS A 145 8.68 -8.62 -6.91
CA LYS A 145 8.60 -7.41 -7.72
C LYS A 145 7.51 -6.47 -7.19
N ALA A 146 7.49 -5.24 -7.70
CA ALA A 146 6.41 -4.32 -7.42
C ALA A 146 5.95 -3.63 -8.69
N ASP A 147 4.65 -3.53 -8.87
CA ASP A 147 4.02 -2.88 -10.02
C ASP A 147 3.09 -1.78 -9.56
N LEU A 148 2.91 -0.77 -10.40
CA LEU A 148 1.98 0.32 -10.18
C LEU A 148 0.67 0.03 -10.92
N TYR A 149 -0.43 0.05 -10.17
CA TYR A 149 -1.78 -0.10 -10.70
C TYR A 149 -2.61 1.13 -10.37
N ARG A 150 -3.49 1.50 -11.30
CA ARG A 150 -4.49 2.53 -11.09
C ARG A 150 -5.82 1.90 -10.70
N TYR A 151 -6.32 2.21 -9.50
CA TYR A 151 -7.61 1.78 -9.00
C TYR A 151 -8.66 2.87 -9.16
N LYS A 152 -9.87 2.45 -9.53
CA LYS A 152 -11.08 3.28 -9.53
C LYS A 152 -12.22 2.48 -8.91
N PHE A 153 -13.14 3.17 -8.24
CA PHE A 153 -14.39 2.54 -7.84
C PHE A 153 -15.14 2.04 -9.06
N THR A 154 -15.73 0.86 -8.94
CA THR A 154 -16.69 0.35 -9.91
C THR A 154 -17.92 1.28 -9.95
N SER A 155 -18.43 1.55 -11.15
CA SER A 155 -19.62 2.38 -11.33
C SER A 155 -20.87 1.67 -10.79
N LEU A 156 -21.70 2.38 -10.02
CA LEU A 156 -23.01 1.87 -9.61
C LEU A 156 -23.86 1.57 -10.87
N GLY A 157 -24.50 0.40 -10.89
CA GLY A 157 -25.34 -0.05 -12.01
C GLY A 157 -24.61 -0.71 -13.18
N SER A 158 -23.28 -0.90 -13.09
CA SER A 158 -22.52 -1.62 -14.14
C SER A 158 -22.79 -3.14 -14.17
N GLY A 159 -23.41 -3.70 -13.13
CA GLY A 159 -23.59 -5.14 -12.95
C GLY A 159 -22.32 -5.88 -12.50
N ASP A 160 -21.19 -5.18 -12.33
CA ASP A 160 -19.95 -5.75 -11.82
C ASP A 160 -20.05 -5.99 -10.31
N LYS A 161 -19.62 -7.17 -9.88
CA LYS A 161 -19.64 -7.59 -8.46
C LYS A 161 -18.43 -7.07 -7.69
N ASN A 162 -17.42 -6.54 -8.38
CA ASN A 162 -16.20 -6.03 -7.78
C ASN A 162 -16.40 -4.60 -7.26
N TRP A 163 -15.70 -4.26 -6.18
CA TRP A 163 -15.66 -2.90 -5.63
C TRP A 163 -14.75 -1.96 -6.42
N TRP A 164 -13.74 -2.53 -7.06
CA TRP A 164 -12.73 -1.79 -7.80
C TRP A 164 -12.56 -2.30 -9.21
N THR A 165 -12.21 -1.38 -10.09
CA THR A 165 -11.54 -1.68 -11.36
C THR A 165 -10.07 -1.29 -11.21
N ARG A 166 -9.16 -2.10 -11.77
CA ARG A 166 -7.73 -1.80 -11.76
C ARG A 166 -7.12 -1.90 -13.15
N THR A 167 -6.16 -1.03 -13.44
CA THR A 167 -5.43 -1.02 -14.70
C THR A 167 -3.93 -0.94 -14.42
N TYR A 168 -3.15 -1.87 -14.96
CA TYR A 168 -1.69 -1.82 -14.88
C TYR A 168 -1.19 -0.51 -15.50
N GLN A 169 -0.25 0.15 -14.83
CA GLN A 169 0.39 1.36 -15.34
C GLN A 169 1.81 1.05 -15.81
N GLN A 170 2.66 0.58 -14.88
CA GLN A 170 4.07 0.33 -15.15
C GLN A 170 4.69 -0.54 -14.05
N SER A 171 5.89 -1.06 -14.31
CA SER A 171 6.71 -1.67 -13.28
C SER A 171 7.22 -0.57 -12.34
N TYR A 172 7.06 -0.77 -11.03
CA TYR A 172 7.48 0.18 -10.01
C TYR A 172 8.86 -0.14 -9.45
N ALA A 173 9.14 -1.44 -9.26
CA ALA A 173 10.42 -1.95 -8.84
C ALA A 173 10.81 -3.18 -9.70
N PRO A 174 12.10 -3.34 -10.00
CA PRO A 174 12.58 -4.49 -10.76
C PRO A 174 12.36 -5.79 -9.99
N ILE A 175 12.50 -6.91 -10.70
CA ILE A 175 12.45 -8.22 -10.09
C ILE A 175 13.72 -8.45 -9.28
N PHE A 176 13.56 -8.74 -7.99
CA PHE A 176 14.65 -9.07 -7.09
C PHE A 176 14.64 -10.56 -6.75
N GLU A 177 15.84 -11.14 -6.73
CA GLU A 177 16.15 -12.44 -6.14
C GLU A 177 17.17 -12.21 -5.03
N LEU A 178 17.06 -12.95 -3.93
CA LEU A 178 17.86 -12.70 -2.73
C LEU A 178 19.37 -12.86 -2.98
N LYS A 179 19.74 -13.71 -3.94
CA LYS A 179 21.13 -13.99 -4.30
C LYS A 179 21.67 -12.99 -5.33
N SER A 180 20.85 -12.11 -5.89
CA SER A 180 21.25 -11.24 -7.00
C SER A 180 22.36 -10.25 -6.59
N PRO A 181 23.42 -10.09 -7.40
CA PRO A 181 24.46 -9.10 -7.14
C PRO A 181 23.92 -7.66 -7.09
N GLN A 182 22.92 -7.36 -7.92
CA GLN A 182 22.29 -6.05 -8.01
C GLN A 182 21.63 -5.66 -6.69
N LEU A 183 20.86 -6.58 -6.09
CA LEU A 183 20.20 -6.32 -4.81
C LEU A 183 21.23 -6.10 -3.69
N LYS A 184 22.27 -6.95 -3.64
CA LYS A 184 23.36 -6.81 -2.66
C LYS A 184 24.08 -5.47 -2.78
N SER A 185 24.29 -5.00 -4.01
CA SER A 185 24.89 -3.68 -4.27
C SER A 185 24.01 -2.55 -3.73
N VAL A 186 22.71 -2.56 -4.03
CA VAL A 186 21.75 -1.57 -3.53
C VAL A 186 21.72 -1.55 -2.00
N LEU A 187 21.63 -2.70 -1.34
CA LEU A 187 21.62 -2.76 0.12
C LEU A 187 22.91 -2.21 0.73
N ARG A 188 24.06 -2.51 0.13
CA ARG A 188 25.36 -1.98 0.58
C ARG A 188 25.41 -0.46 0.42
N GLN A 189 24.98 0.08 -0.73
CA GLN A 189 24.94 1.53 -0.97
C GLN A 189 24.05 2.26 0.04
N MET A 190 22.93 1.63 0.43
CA MET A 190 21.99 2.18 1.40
C MET A 190 22.38 1.91 2.87
N GLY A 191 23.49 1.22 3.12
CA GLY A 191 23.92 0.86 4.47
C GLY A 191 23.00 -0.14 5.19
N TRP A 192 22.20 -0.91 4.45
CA TRP A 192 21.27 -1.89 5.00
C TRP A 192 21.86 -3.28 5.07
N LYS A 193 21.59 -3.99 6.18
CA LYS A 193 22.01 -5.37 6.37
C LYS A 193 21.04 -6.32 5.66
N MET A 194 21.57 -7.39 5.09
CA MET A 194 20.73 -8.49 4.61
C MET A 194 19.97 -9.13 5.79
N PRO A 195 18.66 -9.34 5.68
CA PRO A 195 17.89 -10.05 6.70
C PRO A 195 18.36 -11.50 6.82
N LYS A 196 18.11 -12.09 8.00
CA LYS A 196 18.43 -13.49 8.25
C LYS A 196 17.44 -14.36 7.47
N VAL A 197 17.97 -15.29 6.69
CA VAL A 197 17.15 -16.24 5.93
C VAL A 197 16.93 -17.48 6.81
N PRO A 198 15.69 -17.93 7.01
CA PRO A 198 15.44 -19.23 7.63
C PRO A 198 16.15 -20.31 6.80
N MET A 199 16.95 -21.17 7.42
CA MET A 199 17.55 -22.30 6.70
C MET A 199 16.40 -23.18 6.18
N ARG A 200 16.44 -23.53 4.89
CA ARG A 200 15.52 -24.53 4.32
C ARG A 200 15.88 -25.88 4.98
N SER A 201 15.02 -26.39 5.84
CA SER A 201 15.07 -27.78 6.32
C SER A 201 14.68 -28.73 5.20
#